data_AF-A0A8S9N1F6-F1
#
_entry.id   AF-A0A8S9N1F6-F1
#
_cell.length_a   1.000
_cell.length_b   1.000
_cell.length_c   1.000
_cell.angle_alpha   90.00
_cell.angle_beta   90.00
_cell.angle_gamma   90.00
#
_symmetry.space_group_name_H-M   'P 1'
#
loop_
_entity.id
_entity.type
_entity.pdbx_description
1 polymer ?
#
loop_
_entity_poly.entity_id
_entity_poly.type
_entity_poly.pdbx_seq_one_letter_code
_entity_poly.pdbx_strand_id
1 'polypeptide(L)'
;MDMEQKQAEIIDQLVRRASTCNGESLVPIIIDATSHPSLFAFSEILALPNVSQLEGTSDSVYLDVLRLFAHGTWGNASRIPQLSPDQILKLKQLTVLTLAESNKVLPYDTLMVELDVTNVRELEDFLINDCMYAGIVRGKLDQLKRCFEVPFAAGRDLRPGQLGNMLHTLSDWLNTSENLLVSIQDKIKWADNMSEMDKKHRKEAEEGVEELKKSLSMKGDIGSRGHNEMFGEPSGVMNYKEDGMRSKRRRHPVRR
;
A
#
# COMPACT_ATOMS: atom_id res chain seq x y z
N MET A 1 -3.10 12.70 -11.27
CA MET A 1 -3.29 14.14 -11.53
C MET A 1 -3.38 14.47 -13.01
N ASP A 2 -2.31 14.52 -13.81
CA ASP A 2 -2.44 14.92 -15.23
C ASP A 2 -3.37 14.01 -16.08
N MET A 3 -3.33 12.69 -15.86
CA MET A 3 -4.19 11.74 -16.55
C MET A 3 -5.67 11.89 -16.13
N GLU A 4 -5.93 12.02 -14.83
CA GLU A 4 -7.29 12.15 -14.29
C GLU A 4 -7.95 13.45 -14.75
N GLN A 5 -7.19 14.56 -14.81
CA GLN A 5 -7.69 15.84 -15.32
C GLN A 5 -8.05 15.74 -16.81
N LYS A 6 -7.16 15.18 -17.63
CA LYS A 6 -7.45 14.95 -19.06
C LYS A 6 -8.67 14.05 -19.25
N GLN A 7 -8.77 12.98 -18.46
CA GLN A 7 -9.91 12.08 -18.51
C GLN A 7 -11.22 12.79 -18.14
N ALA A 8 -11.22 13.63 -17.11
CA ALA A 8 -12.40 14.40 -16.69
C ALA A 8 -12.89 15.36 -17.78
N GLU A 9 -11.99 16.04 -18.49
CA GLU A 9 -12.36 16.91 -19.62
C GLU A 9 -13.01 16.12 -20.77
N ILE A 10 -12.47 14.94 -21.08
CA ILE A 10 -13.01 14.06 -22.12
C ILE A 10 -14.40 13.53 -21.71
N ILE A 11 -14.57 13.13 -20.45
CA ILE A 11 -15.86 12.67 -19.92
C ILE A 11 -16.89 13.79 -20.04
N ASP A 12 -16.58 15.01 -19.60
CA ASP A 12 -17.52 16.13 -19.67
C ASP A 12 -17.93 16.44 -21.13
N GLN A 13 -16.97 16.42 -22.06
CA GLN A 13 -17.26 16.59 -23.49
C GLN A 13 -18.18 15.50 -24.04
N LEU A 14 -17.90 14.23 -23.72
CA LEU A 14 -18.70 13.09 -24.18
C LEU A 14 -20.10 13.08 -23.55
N VAL A 15 -20.20 13.39 -22.27
CA VAL A 15 -21.47 13.48 -21.53
C VAL A 15 -22.34 14.60 -22.10
N ARG A 16 -21.78 15.76 -22.42
CA ARG A 16 -22.51 16.86 -23.08
C ARG A 16 -23.00 16.48 -24.48
N ARG A 17 -22.18 15.76 -25.25
CA ARG A 17 -22.59 15.25 -26.57
C ARG A 17 -23.73 14.23 -26.41
N ALA A 18 -23.54 13.23 -25.55
CA ALA A 18 -24.51 12.16 -25.32
C ALA A 18 -25.84 12.67 -24.75
N SER A 19 -25.85 13.72 -23.93
CA SER A 19 -27.09 14.29 -23.38
C SER A 19 -27.97 14.98 -24.43
N THR A 20 -27.38 15.41 -25.55
CA THR A 20 -28.10 16.06 -26.66
C THR A 20 -28.50 15.08 -27.78
N CYS A 21 -27.96 13.87 -27.77
CA CYS A 21 -28.23 12.82 -28.75
C CYS A 21 -29.18 11.75 -28.19
N ASN A 22 -29.97 11.12 -29.08
CA ASN A 22 -30.90 10.03 -28.72
C ASN A 22 -30.81 8.90 -29.75
N GLY A 23 -31.14 7.67 -29.33
CA GLY A 23 -31.23 6.48 -30.19
C GLY A 23 -29.93 6.19 -30.92
N GLU A 24 -30.01 5.92 -32.22
CA GLU A 24 -28.89 5.53 -33.09
C GLU A 24 -27.72 6.54 -33.06
N SER A 25 -27.97 7.81 -32.73
CA SER A 25 -26.93 8.85 -32.64
C SER A 25 -25.98 8.66 -31.44
N LEU A 26 -26.34 7.83 -30.47
CA LEU A 26 -25.51 7.49 -29.31
C LEU A 26 -24.45 6.44 -29.64
N VAL A 27 -24.73 5.55 -30.61
CA VAL A 27 -23.81 4.48 -31.04
C VAL A 27 -22.41 5.01 -31.37
N PRO A 28 -22.23 6.04 -32.21
CA PRO A 28 -20.90 6.56 -32.51
C PRO A 28 -20.21 7.17 -31.27
N ILE A 29 -20.96 7.73 -30.31
CA ILE A 29 -20.40 8.28 -29.06
C ILE A 29 -19.90 7.15 -28.16
N ILE A 30 -20.63 6.04 -28.07
CA ILE A 30 -20.19 4.86 -27.30
C ILE A 30 -18.95 4.24 -27.92
N ILE A 31 -18.90 4.12 -29.25
CA ILE A 31 -17.71 3.61 -29.96
C ILE A 31 -16.50 4.53 -29.74
N ASP A 32 -16.69 5.85 -29.85
CA ASP A 32 -15.66 6.87 -29.59
C ASP A 32 -15.14 6.76 -28.14
N ALA A 33 -16.05 6.73 -27.15
CA ALA A 33 -15.69 6.59 -25.75
C ALA A 33 -14.90 5.29 -25.47
N THR A 34 -15.41 4.16 -25.94
CA THR A 34 -14.79 2.84 -25.70
C THR A 34 -13.45 2.68 -26.43
N SER A 35 -13.21 3.40 -27.52
CA SER A 35 -11.94 3.38 -28.26
C SER A 35 -10.94 4.46 -27.83
N HIS A 36 -11.37 5.49 -27.09
CA HIS A 36 -10.52 6.64 -26.77
C HIS A 36 -9.32 6.29 -25.83
N PRO A 37 -8.06 6.49 -26.22
CA PRO A 37 -6.89 5.94 -25.51
C PRO A 37 -6.72 6.42 -24.06
N SER A 38 -7.20 7.63 -23.73
CA SER A 38 -7.07 8.23 -22.41
C SER A 38 -8.32 8.11 -21.52
N LEU A 39 -9.32 7.32 -21.92
CA LEU A 39 -10.59 7.20 -21.19
C LEU A 39 -10.75 5.80 -20.60
N PHE A 40 -10.72 5.70 -19.26
CA PHE A 40 -10.83 4.46 -18.51
C PHE A 40 -12.02 4.41 -17.52
N ALA A 41 -12.79 5.50 -17.42
CA ALA A 41 -14.03 5.56 -16.64
C ALA A 41 -15.22 5.85 -17.57
N PHE A 42 -16.31 5.15 -17.32
CA PHE A 42 -17.51 5.11 -18.16
C PHE A 42 -18.80 5.28 -17.36
N SER A 43 -18.73 5.33 -16.03
CA SER A 43 -19.89 5.37 -15.14
C SER A 43 -20.79 6.58 -15.40
N GLU A 44 -20.21 7.74 -15.68
CA GLU A 44 -20.93 8.98 -15.97
C GLU A 44 -21.69 8.90 -17.29
N ILE A 45 -21.10 8.25 -18.30
CA ILE A 45 -21.73 8.03 -19.61
C ILE A 45 -22.86 6.99 -19.45
N LEU A 46 -22.61 5.92 -18.70
CA LEU A 46 -23.57 4.85 -18.44
C LEU A 46 -24.77 5.34 -17.61
N ALA A 47 -24.56 6.30 -16.70
CA ALA A 47 -25.61 6.89 -15.86
C ALA A 47 -26.57 7.81 -16.63
N LEU A 48 -26.29 8.14 -17.89
CA LEU A 48 -27.17 9.00 -18.68
C LEU A 48 -28.50 8.30 -19.00
N PRO A 49 -29.64 9.00 -18.85
CA PRO A 49 -30.95 8.43 -19.13
C PRO A 49 -31.09 8.04 -20.61
N ASN A 50 -30.50 8.82 -21.52
CA ASN A 50 -30.54 8.56 -22.97
C ASN A 50 -29.86 7.22 -23.32
N VAL A 51 -28.79 6.87 -22.60
CA VAL A 51 -28.06 5.61 -22.78
C VAL A 51 -28.86 4.43 -22.21
N SER A 52 -29.54 4.64 -21.08
CA SER A 52 -30.44 3.63 -20.51
C SER A 52 -31.63 3.31 -21.42
N GLN A 53 -32.09 4.27 -22.23
CA GLN A 53 -33.18 4.08 -23.20
C GLN A 53 -32.79 3.20 -24.40
N LEU A 54 -31.50 2.88 -24.60
CA LEU A 54 -31.07 1.90 -25.61
C LEU A 54 -31.41 0.46 -25.19
N GLU A 55 -31.79 0.24 -23.94
CA GLU A 55 -32.24 -1.06 -23.47
C GLU A 55 -33.56 -1.45 -24.16
N GLY A 56 -33.55 -2.55 -24.91
CA GLY A 56 -34.70 -3.03 -25.69
C GLY A 56 -34.75 -2.54 -27.15
N THR A 57 -33.77 -1.76 -27.62
CA THR A 57 -33.62 -1.40 -29.03
C THR A 57 -32.66 -2.34 -29.77
N SER A 58 -32.55 -2.17 -31.09
CA SER A 58 -31.53 -2.84 -31.93
C SER A 58 -30.10 -2.55 -31.49
N ASP A 59 -29.87 -1.44 -30.79
CA ASP A 59 -28.56 -0.97 -30.34
C ASP A 59 -28.20 -1.41 -28.91
N SER A 60 -29.00 -2.30 -28.32
CA SER A 60 -28.78 -2.86 -26.98
C SER A 60 -27.39 -3.51 -26.81
N VAL A 61 -26.80 -4.02 -27.89
CA VAL A 61 -25.43 -4.56 -27.89
C VAL A 61 -24.40 -3.51 -27.46
N TYR A 62 -24.56 -2.25 -27.85
CA TYR A 62 -23.63 -1.17 -27.47
C TYR A 62 -23.74 -0.80 -25.99
N LEU A 63 -24.94 -0.95 -25.40
CA LEU A 63 -25.12 -0.81 -23.96
C LEU A 63 -24.38 -1.92 -23.21
N ASP A 64 -24.44 -3.15 -23.71
CA ASP A 64 -23.71 -4.28 -23.14
C ASP A 64 -22.20 -4.10 -23.27
N VAL A 65 -21.71 -3.52 -24.38
CA VAL A 65 -20.30 -3.11 -24.53
C VAL A 65 -19.94 -2.10 -23.45
N LEU A 66 -20.74 -1.05 -23.24
CA LEU A 66 -20.43 -0.04 -22.24
C LEU A 66 -20.42 -0.62 -20.82
N ARG A 67 -21.37 -1.52 -20.50
CA ARG A 67 -21.42 -2.25 -19.22
C ARG A 67 -20.19 -3.16 -19.05
N LEU A 68 -19.72 -3.81 -20.11
CA LEU A 68 -18.52 -4.63 -20.11
C LEU A 68 -17.27 -3.78 -19.80
N PHE A 69 -17.16 -2.58 -20.37
CA PHE A 69 -16.03 -1.68 -20.12
C PHE A 69 -16.06 -1.07 -18.72
N ALA A 70 -17.25 -0.71 -18.22
CA ALA A 70 -17.38 -0.18 -16.87
C ALA A 70 -17.07 -1.23 -15.79
N HIS A 71 -17.55 -2.47 -15.95
CA HIS A 71 -17.56 -3.44 -14.84
C HIS A 71 -16.94 -4.80 -15.15
N GLY A 72 -16.84 -5.19 -16.42
CA GLY A 72 -16.39 -6.51 -16.85
C GLY A 72 -14.88 -6.65 -17.03
N THR A 73 -14.45 -7.76 -17.61
CA THR A 73 -13.05 -8.08 -17.93
C THR A 73 -12.97 -8.73 -19.33
N TRP A 74 -11.75 -8.91 -19.86
CA TRP A 74 -11.53 -9.52 -21.16
C TRP A 74 -12.17 -10.92 -21.28
N GLY A 75 -12.14 -11.75 -20.24
CA GLY A 75 -12.83 -13.05 -20.25
C GLY A 75 -14.34 -12.99 -20.51
N ASN A 76 -14.98 -11.86 -20.17
CA ASN A 76 -16.41 -11.63 -20.40
C ASN A 76 -16.72 -11.13 -21.82
N ALA A 77 -15.70 -10.78 -22.63
CA ALA A 77 -15.84 -10.30 -23.99
C ALA A 77 -16.43 -11.34 -24.94
N SER A 78 -16.32 -12.63 -24.62
CA SER A 78 -16.89 -13.75 -25.37
C SER A 78 -18.41 -13.65 -25.59
N ARG A 79 -19.10 -12.84 -24.80
CA ARG A 79 -20.54 -12.60 -24.89
C ARG A 79 -20.94 -11.52 -25.91
N ILE A 80 -19.96 -10.77 -26.45
CA ILE A 80 -20.20 -9.63 -27.33
C ILE A 80 -19.39 -9.78 -28.63
N PRO A 81 -20.05 -10.06 -29.77
CA PRO A 81 -19.34 -10.17 -31.05
C PRO A 81 -19.09 -8.77 -31.65
N GLN A 82 -17.82 -8.49 -31.98
CA GLN A 82 -17.28 -7.28 -32.65
C GLN A 82 -16.77 -6.15 -31.74
N LEU A 83 -15.54 -6.32 -31.24
CA LEU A 83 -14.74 -5.24 -30.68
C LEU A 83 -13.66 -4.81 -31.69
N SER A 84 -13.41 -3.51 -31.79
CA SER A 84 -12.29 -2.95 -32.55
C SER A 84 -10.95 -3.29 -31.88
N PRO A 85 -9.82 -3.22 -32.59
CA PRO A 85 -8.50 -3.43 -31.99
C PRO A 85 -8.24 -2.51 -30.78
N ASP A 86 -8.67 -1.25 -30.87
CA ASP A 86 -8.51 -0.26 -29.79
C ASP A 86 -9.36 -0.61 -28.57
N GLN A 87 -10.58 -1.10 -28.79
CA GLN A 87 -11.47 -1.60 -27.74
C GLN A 87 -10.89 -2.85 -27.06
N ILE A 88 -10.32 -3.78 -27.83
CA ILE A 88 -9.66 -4.98 -27.30
C ILE A 88 -8.48 -4.58 -26.41
N LEU A 89 -7.62 -3.68 -26.89
CA LEU A 89 -6.49 -3.17 -26.14
C LEU A 89 -6.94 -2.57 -24.81
N LYS A 90 -7.95 -1.71 -24.85
CA LYS A 90 -8.49 -1.08 -23.65
C LYS A 90 -9.12 -2.07 -22.68
N LEU A 91 -9.86 -3.06 -23.17
CA LEU A 91 -10.46 -4.06 -22.30
C LEU A 91 -9.39 -4.91 -21.60
N LYS A 92 -8.28 -5.22 -22.29
CA LYS A 92 -7.10 -5.84 -21.66
C LYS A 92 -6.48 -4.93 -20.59
N GLN A 93 -6.33 -3.63 -20.85
CA GLN A 93 -5.83 -2.65 -19.86
C GLN A 93 -6.71 -2.59 -18.61
N LEU A 94 -8.04 -2.51 -18.79
CA LEU A 94 -9.02 -2.50 -17.69
C LEU A 94 -9.02 -3.81 -16.89
N THR A 95 -8.71 -4.93 -17.55
CA THR A 95 -8.55 -6.23 -16.88
C THR A 95 -7.34 -6.23 -15.96
N VAL A 96 -6.20 -5.66 -16.39
CA VAL A 96 -5.03 -5.48 -15.52
C VAL A 96 -5.36 -4.62 -14.29
N LEU A 97 -6.10 -3.53 -14.47
CA LEU A 97 -6.54 -2.68 -13.35
C LEU A 97 -7.39 -3.46 -12.34
N THR A 98 -8.33 -4.27 -12.84
CA THR A 98 -9.19 -5.12 -11.99
C THR A 98 -8.38 -6.16 -11.22
N LEU A 99 -7.36 -6.75 -11.84
CA LEU A 99 -6.46 -7.69 -11.16
C LEU A 99 -5.61 -6.98 -10.10
N ALA A 100 -5.09 -5.78 -10.40
CA ALA A 100 -4.29 -4.97 -9.49
C ALA A 100 -5.08 -4.37 -8.30
N GLU A 101 -6.41 -4.26 -8.44
CA GLU A 101 -7.34 -3.94 -7.35
C GLU A 101 -7.30 -5.04 -6.28
N SER A 102 -7.35 -6.31 -6.72
CA SER A 102 -7.41 -7.47 -5.83
C SER A 102 -6.06 -7.85 -5.24
N ASN A 103 -5.00 -7.84 -6.06
CA ASN A 103 -3.67 -8.31 -5.68
C ASN A 103 -2.57 -7.32 -6.11
N LYS A 104 -1.66 -6.99 -5.19
CA LYS A 104 -0.49 -6.12 -5.47
C LYS A 104 0.66 -6.84 -6.17
N VAL A 105 0.64 -8.15 -6.21
CA VAL A 105 1.62 -8.97 -6.93
C VAL A 105 0.85 -9.87 -7.88
N LEU A 106 1.01 -9.65 -9.18
CA LEU A 106 0.29 -10.33 -10.24
C LEU A 106 1.19 -11.37 -10.89
N PRO A 107 0.93 -12.68 -10.74
CA PRO A 107 1.68 -13.72 -11.44
C PRO A 107 1.50 -13.61 -12.94
N TYR A 108 2.57 -13.84 -13.70
CA TYR A 108 2.53 -13.81 -15.17
C TYR A 108 1.56 -14.84 -15.72
N ASP A 109 1.50 -16.04 -15.13
CA ASP A 109 0.62 -17.10 -15.62
C ASP A 109 -0.87 -16.70 -15.53
N THR A 110 -1.26 -16.00 -14.46
CA THR A 110 -2.62 -15.44 -14.34
C THR A 110 -2.86 -14.34 -15.37
N LEU A 111 -1.92 -13.42 -15.54
CA LEU A 111 -2.03 -12.34 -16.54
C LEU A 111 -2.13 -12.89 -17.96
N MET A 112 -1.33 -13.90 -18.30
CA MET A 112 -1.34 -14.54 -19.62
C MET A 112 -2.69 -15.18 -19.94
N VAL A 113 -3.31 -15.86 -18.96
CA VAL A 113 -4.65 -16.46 -19.13
C VAL A 113 -5.72 -15.39 -19.25
N GLU A 114 -5.75 -14.41 -18.33
CA GLU A 114 -6.80 -13.38 -18.28
C GLU A 114 -6.74 -12.41 -19.47
N LEU A 115 -5.56 -12.18 -20.03
CA LEU A 115 -5.35 -11.29 -21.18
C LEU A 115 -5.29 -12.03 -22.52
N ASP A 116 -5.38 -13.36 -22.51
CA ASP A 116 -5.20 -14.22 -23.68
C ASP A 116 -3.88 -13.89 -24.43
N VAL A 117 -2.77 -13.98 -23.70
CA VAL A 117 -1.41 -13.70 -24.19
C VAL A 117 -0.55 -14.94 -24.04
N THR A 118 0.10 -15.34 -25.13
CA THR A 118 0.82 -16.63 -25.20
C THR A 118 2.28 -16.53 -24.78
N ASN A 119 2.89 -15.35 -24.89
CA ASN A 119 4.31 -15.14 -24.66
C ASN A 119 4.56 -14.12 -23.54
N VAL A 120 5.55 -14.40 -22.70
CA VAL A 120 6.04 -13.48 -21.67
C VAL A 120 6.52 -12.16 -22.29
N ARG A 121 7.19 -12.20 -23.44
CA ARG A 121 7.69 -10.99 -24.09
C ARG A 121 6.54 -10.05 -24.50
N GLU A 122 5.50 -10.63 -25.07
CA GLU A 122 4.29 -9.91 -25.47
C GLU A 122 3.57 -9.32 -24.23
N LEU A 123 3.49 -10.09 -23.14
CA LEU A 123 2.94 -9.60 -21.88
C LEU A 123 3.74 -8.41 -21.33
N GLU A 124 5.07 -8.51 -21.29
CA GLU A 124 5.92 -7.43 -20.79
C GLU A 124 5.84 -6.18 -21.67
N ASP A 125 5.84 -6.34 -23.00
CA ASP A 125 5.65 -5.23 -23.93
C ASP A 125 4.29 -4.56 -23.75
N PHE A 126 3.21 -5.34 -23.57
CA PHE A 126 1.89 -4.80 -23.28
C PHE A 126 1.84 -4.05 -21.94
N LEU A 127 2.41 -4.62 -20.87
CA LEU A 127 2.44 -3.97 -19.56
C LEU A 127 3.24 -2.66 -19.60
N ILE A 128 4.35 -2.63 -20.33
CA ILE A 128 5.18 -1.43 -20.46
C ILE A 128 4.48 -0.39 -21.34
N ASN A 129 4.27 -0.71 -22.63
CA ASN A 129 3.83 0.22 -23.66
C ASN A 129 2.39 0.66 -23.48
N ASP A 130 1.50 -0.28 -23.13
CA ASP A 130 0.07 -0.01 -23.12
C ASP A 130 -0.45 0.29 -21.71
N CYS A 131 0.22 -0.16 -20.64
CA CYS A 131 -0.26 0.07 -19.27
C CYS A 131 0.59 1.13 -18.51
N MET A 132 1.91 0.98 -18.46
CA MET A 132 2.77 1.91 -17.71
C MET A 132 2.89 3.27 -18.40
N TYR A 133 3.12 3.31 -19.72
CA TYR A 133 3.22 4.55 -20.47
C TYR A 133 1.88 5.30 -20.55
N ALA A 134 0.75 4.57 -20.57
CA ALA A 134 -0.57 5.16 -20.42
C ALA A 134 -0.80 5.78 -19.02
N GLY A 135 0.01 5.40 -18.03
CA GLY A 135 -0.06 5.93 -16.67
C GLY A 135 -1.12 5.27 -15.79
N ILE A 136 -1.76 4.20 -16.26
CA ILE A 136 -2.82 3.49 -15.53
C ILE A 136 -2.25 2.61 -14.42
N VAL A 137 -1.04 2.07 -14.58
CA VAL A 137 -0.35 1.29 -13.56
C VAL A 137 1.08 1.77 -13.39
N ARG A 138 1.61 1.64 -12.17
CA ARG A 138 3.03 1.82 -11.90
C ARG A 138 3.52 0.65 -11.09
N GLY A 139 4.66 0.09 -11.50
CA GLY A 139 5.19 -1.09 -10.85
C GLY A 139 6.50 -1.59 -11.43
N LYS A 140 6.89 -2.79 -11.00
CA LYS A 140 8.13 -3.44 -11.39
C LYS A 140 7.85 -4.86 -11.87
N LEU A 141 8.49 -5.22 -12.98
CA LEU A 141 8.48 -6.56 -13.54
C LEU A 141 9.62 -7.38 -12.91
N ASP A 142 9.28 -8.49 -12.25
CA ASP A 142 10.26 -9.45 -11.72
C ASP A 142 10.21 -10.72 -12.59
N GLN A 143 11.14 -10.78 -13.54
CA GLN A 143 11.23 -11.88 -14.49
C GLN A 143 11.64 -13.20 -13.81
N LEU A 144 12.40 -13.15 -12.71
CA LEU A 144 12.83 -14.35 -11.98
C LEU A 144 11.67 -14.98 -11.22
N LYS A 145 10.85 -14.16 -10.55
CA LYS A 145 9.64 -14.63 -9.86
C LYS A 145 8.43 -14.77 -10.77
N ARG A 146 8.54 -14.34 -12.04
CA ARG A 146 7.45 -14.30 -13.02
C ARG A 146 6.24 -13.55 -12.47
N CYS A 147 6.46 -12.36 -11.91
CA CYS A 147 5.38 -11.54 -11.37
C CYS A 147 5.56 -10.05 -11.67
N PHE A 148 4.43 -9.36 -11.67
CA PHE A 148 4.35 -7.91 -11.79
C PHE A 148 3.91 -7.33 -10.43
N GLU A 149 4.78 -6.55 -9.80
CA GLU A 149 4.51 -5.87 -8.54
C GLU A 149 3.90 -4.49 -8.82
N VAL A 150 2.65 -4.28 -8.41
CA VAL A 150 1.82 -3.10 -8.73
C VAL A 150 1.55 -2.27 -7.47
N PRO A 151 2.48 -1.40 -7.04
CA PRO A 151 2.25 -0.46 -5.94
C PRO A 151 1.14 0.54 -6.22
N PHE A 152 0.90 0.91 -7.49
CA PHE A 152 -0.15 1.83 -7.88
C PHE A 152 -0.89 1.35 -9.11
N ALA A 153 -2.22 1.42 -9.03
CA ALA A 153 -3.15 1.23 -10.13
C ALA A 153 -4.19 2.34 -10.06
N ALA A 154 -4.57 2.88 -11.21
CA ALA A 154 -5.63 3.85 -11.33
C ALA A 154 -6.98 3.22 -10.96
N GLY A 155 -7.88 4.03 -10.40
CA GLY A 155 -9.24 3.59 -10.11
C GLY A 155 -10.03 3.38 -11.41
N ARG A 156 -10.83 2.32 -11.44
CA ARG A 156 -11.86 2.09 -12.46
C ARG A 156 -13.23 2.52 -11.92
N ASP A 157 -14.27 2.41 -12.75
CA ASP A 157 -15.66 2.63 -12.35
C ASP A 157 -16.08 1.75 -11.18
N LEU A 158 -16.80 2.39 -10.25
CA LEU A 158 -17.37 1.71 -9.09
C LEU A 158 -18.53 0.82 -9.52
N ARG A 159 -18.49 -0.43 -9.09
CA ARG A 159 -19.62 -1.36 -9.19
C ARG A 159 -20.67 -1.01 -8.12
N PRO A 160 -21.97 -1.25 -8.40
CA PRO A 160 -22.99 -1.11 -7.38
C PRO A 160 -22.62 -1.88 -6.10
N GLY A 161 -22.64 -1.20 -4.95
CA GLY A 161 -22.30 -1.78 -3.64
C GLY A 161 -20.82 -1.68 -3.22
N GLN A 162 -19.87 -1.40 -4.13
CA GLN A 162 -18.45 -1.28 -3.77
C GLN A 162 -18.17 -0.10 -2.81
N LEU A 163 -18.95 0.98 -2.90
CA LEU A 163 -18.81 2.13 -2.02
C LEU A 163 -18.97 1.76 -0.53
N GLY A 164 -19.90 0.85 -0.22
CA GLY A 164 -20.09 0.34 1.14
C GLY A 164 -18.88 -0.44 1.64
N ASN A 165 -18.29 -1.28 0.78
CA ASN A 165 -17.08 -2.04 1.11
C ASN A 165 -15.87 -1.11 1.32
N MET A 166 -15.73 -0.05 0.51
CA MET A 166 -14.70 0.96 0.70
C MET A 166 -14.84 1.67 2.04
N LEU A 167 -16.07 2.09 2.40
CA LEU A 167 -16.35 2.71 3.68
C LEU A 167 -15.97 1.79 4.84
N HIS A 168 -16.40 0.53 4.78
CA HIS A 168 -16.06 -0.46 5.81
C HIS A 168 -14.55 -0.66 5.95
N THR A 169 -13.84 -0.83 4.84
CA THR A 169 -12.38 -1.03 4.83
C THR A 169 -11.64 0.17 5.45
N LEU A 170 -12.08 1.40 5.14
CA LEU A 170 -11.52 2.62 5.72
C LEU A 170 -11.83 2.75 7.22
N SER A 171 -13.05 2.39 7.64
CA SER A 171 -13.43 2.36 9.06
C SER A 171 -12.60 1.35 9.85
N ASP A 172 -12.40 0.15 9.31
CA ASP A 172 -11.58 -0.89 9.94
C ASP A 172 -10.10 -0.46 10.05
N TRP A 173 -9.58 0.22 9.03
CA TRP A 173 -8.23 0.76 9.06
C TRP A 173 -8.07 1.89 10.09
N LEU A 174 -9.06 2.77 10.20
CA LEU A 174 -9.10 3.82 11.23
C LEU A 174 -9.10 3.19 12.63
N ASN A 175 -10.02 2.25 12.89
CA ASN A 175 -10.11 1.53 14.17
C ASN A 175 -8.80 0.83 14.52
N THR A 176 -8.17 0.16 13.54
CA THR A 176 -6.88 -0.50 13.74
C THR A 176 -5.79 0.51 14.11
N SER A 177 -5.77 1.67 13.46
CA SER A 177 -4.80 2.73 13.72
C SER A 177 -4.98 3.35 15.11
N GLU A 178 -6.23 3.58 15.53
CA GLU A 178 -6.55 4.05 16.88
C GLU A 178 -6.13 3.03 17.95
N ASN A 179 -6.42 1.75 17.74
CA ASN A 179 -6.01 0.67 18.65
C ASN A 179 -4.48 0.55 18.77
N LEU A 180 -3.75 0.70 17.66
CA LEU A 180 -2.29 0.73 17.67
C LEU A 180 -1.76 1.93 18.46
N LEU A 181 -2.39 3.10 18.30
CA LEU A 181 -2.01 4.31 19.02
C LEU A 181 -2.21 4.14 20.53
N VAL A 182 -3.35 3.60 20.97
CA VAL A 182 -3.60 3.27 22.38
C VAL A 182 -2.55 2.28 22.90
N SER A 183 -2.27 1.22 22.15
CA SER A 183 -1.26 0.22 22.52
C SER A 183 0.15 0.82 22.66
N ILE A 184 0.52 1.79 21.81
CA ILE A 184 1.79 2.51 21.92
C ILE A 184 1.80 3.40 23.17
N GLN A 185 0.71 4.12 23.43
CA GLN A 185 0.59 4.96 24.63
C GLN A 185 0.70 4.15 25.92
N ASP A 186 0.10 2.98 25.99
CA ASP A 186 0.18 2.10 27.15
C ASP A 186 1.59 1.54 27.35
N LYS A 187 2.30 1.20 26.25
CA LYS A 187 3.71 0.81 26.32
C LYS A 187 4.63 1.93 26.81
N ILE A 188 4.35 3.18 26.43
CA ILE A 188 5.08 4.35 26.94
C ILE A 188 4.86 4.48 28.46
N LYS A 189 3.61 4.48 28.92
CA LYS A 189 3.29 4.55 30.36
C LYS A 189 3.93 3.42 31.15
N TRP A 190 3.89 2.20 30.62
CA TRP A 190 4.52 1.05 31.26
C TRP A 190 6.04 1.22 31.36
N ALA A 191 6.70 1.70 30.32
CA ALA A 191 8.14 1.95 30.31
C ALA A 191 8.54 3.08 31.28
N ASP A 192 7.74 4.14 31.36
CA ASP A 192 7.95 5.24 32.30
C ASP A 192 7.82 4.76 33.75
N ASN A 193 6.75 4.02 34.07
CA ASN A 193 6.55 3.45 35.41
C ASN A 193 7.67 2.47 35.79
N MET A 194 8.08 1.60 34.86
CA MET A 194 9.21 0.69 35.09
C MET A 194 10.51 1.45 35.34
N SER A 195 10.79 2.50 34.56
CA SER A 195 11.95 3.38 34.75
C SER A 195 11.94 4.07 36.12
N GLU A 196 10.77 4.50 36.60
CA GLU A 196 10.62 5.08 37.94
C GLU A 196 10.84 4.04 39.05
N MET A 197 10.27 2.84 38.91
CA MET A 197 10.48 1.73 39.84
C MET A 197 11.96 1.32 39.90
N ASP A 198 12.61 1.17 38.75
CA ASP A 198 14.04 0.83 38.66
C ASP A 198 14.92 1.93 39.28
N LYS A 199 14.59 3.22 39.07
CA LYS A 199 15.29 4.33 39.74
C LYS A 199 15.14 4.26 41.25
N LYS A 200 13.95 3.91 41.75
CA LYS A 200 13.68 3.78 43.19
C LYS A 200 14.45 2.60 43.78
N HIS A 201 14.36 1.42 43.17
CA HIS A 201 15.11 0.24 43.60
C HIS A 201 16.62 0.46 43.57
N ARG A 202 17.14 1.16 42.56
CA ARG A 202 18.56 1.51 42.51
C ARG A 202 18.97 2.42 43.67
N LYS A 203 18.18 3.45 43.99
CA LYS A 203 18.44 4.32 45.14
C LYS A 203 18.41 3.55 46.46
N GLU A 204 17.41 2.71 46.68
CA GLU A 204 17.30 1.87 47.89
C GLU A 204 18.51 0.93 48.03
N ALA A 205 18.97 0.33 46.92
CA ALA A 205 20.17 -0.51 46.92
C ALA A 205 21.44 0.29 47.23
N GLU A 206 21.61 1.47 46.64
CA GLU A 206 22.74 2.38 46.92
C GLU A 206 22.75 2.82 48.40
N GLU A 207 21.59 3.18 48.97
CA GLU A 207 21.45 3.53 50.38
C GLU A 207 21.80 2.36 51.31
N GLY A 208 21.31 1.16 51.01
CA GLY A 208 21.63 -0.05 51.76
C GLY A 208 23.12 -0.41 51.72
N VAL A 209 23.79 -0.21 50.57
CA VAL A 209 25.25 -0.38 50.45
C VAL A 209 26.00 0.63 51.32
N GLU A 210 25.58 1.90 51.33
CA GLU A 210 26.20 2.93 52.17
C GLU A 210 25.99 2.69 53.68
N GLU A 211 24.83 2.18 54.07
CA GLU A 211 24.57 1.78 55.47
C GLU A 211 25.43 0.58 55.91
N LEU A 212 25.59 -0.42 55.04
CA LEU A 212 26.52 -1.54 55.27
C LEU A 212 27.97 -1.08 55.38
N LYS A 213 28.40 -0.14 54.52
CA LYS A 213 29.75 0.45 54.62
C LYS A 213 29.95 1.19 55.95
N LYS A 214 28.98 2.00 56.37
CA LYS A 214 29.04 2.74 57.65
C LYS A 214 29.10 1.82 58.86
N SER A 215 28.25 0.79 58.89
CA SER A 215 28.23 -0.18 59.99
C SER A 215 29.51 -1.03 60.05
N LEU A 216 30.10 -1.38 58.91
CA LEU A 216 31.41 -2.05 58.86
C LEU A 216 32.54 -1.13 59.34
N SER A 217 32.52 0.14 58.95
CA SER A 217 33.50 1.15 59.41
C SER A 217 33.45 1.33 60.94
N MET A 218 32.25 1.47 61.52
CA MET A 218 32.06 1.56 62.98
C MET A 218 32.51 0.29 63.73
N LYS A 219 32.44 -0.89 63.08
CA LYS A 219 32.88 -2.16 63.67
C LYS A 219 34.40 -2.38 63.54
N GLY A 220 35.03 -1.79 62.51
CA GLY A 220 36.48 -1.74 62.34
C GLY A 220 37.21 -0.84 63.35
N ASP A 221 36.52 0.17 63.88
CA ASP A 221 37.08 1.09 64.89
C ASP A 221 37.13 0.49 66.32
N ILE A 222 36.36 -0.55 66.61
CA ILE A 222 36.43 -1.26 67.91
C ILE A 222 37.57 -2.30 67.94
N GLY A 223 38.08 -2.71 66.77
CA GLY A 223 39.20 -3.65 66.64
C GLY A 223 40.58 -3.00 66.51
N SER A 224 40.66 -1.68 66.34
CA SER A 224 41.91 -0.99 66.01
C SER A 224 42.42 -0.12 67.16
N ARG A 225 42.62 -0.73 68.33
CA ARG A 225 43.40 -0.13 69.42
C ARG A 225 44.66 -0.95 69.69
N GLY A 226 45.61 -0.85 68.75
CA GLY A 226 46.98 -1.31 68.96
C GLY A 226 47.67 -1.78 67.69
N HIS A 227 48.22 -0.84 66.90
CA HIS A 227 49.64 -0.81 66.50
C HIS A 227 49.82 0.33 65.50
N ASN A 228 50.47 1.41 65.94
CA ASN A 228 50.89 2.52 65.09
C ASN A 228 52.36 2.29 64.72
N GLU A 229 52.69 2.09 63.46
CA GLU A 229 53.98 2.52 62.92
C GLU A 229 53.94 2.66 61.39
N MET A 230 54.77 3.60 60.94
CA MET A 230 54.58 4.49 59.79
C MET A 230 55.39 4.04 58.56
N PHE A 231 54.84 4.35 57.38
CA PHE A 231 55.50 4.66 56.08
C PHE A 231 56.01 3.58 55.11
N GLY A 232 55.50 3.69 53.87
CA GLY A 232 56.07 3.21 52.59
C GLY A 232 55.10 3.38 51.41
N GLU A 233 55.28 4.42 50.58
CA GLU A 233 54.57 4.79 49.31
C GLU A 233 54.65 3.71 48.18
N PRO A 234 54.01 3.83 46.96
CA PRO A 234 53.20 4.92 46.38
C PRO A 234 51.85 4.45 45.73
N SER A 235 50.77 5.23 45.88
CA SER A 235 49.52 5.00 45.12
C SER A 235 49.52 5.76 43.80
N GLY A 236 49.71 5.01 42.71
CA GLY A 236 49.42 5.48 41.35
C GLY A 236 47.93 5.76 41.18
N VAL A 237 47.62 6.97 40.73
CA VAL A 237 46.29 7.40 40.31
C VAL A 237 45.97 6.69 38.99
N MET A 238 45.26 5.55 39.02
CA MET A 238 44.62 5.00 37.82
C MET A 238 43.28 5.70 37.59
N ASN A 239 43.32 6.71 36.71
CA ASN A 239 42.15 7.26 36.06
C ASN A 239 41.56 6.21 35.10
N TYR A 240 40.51 5.50 35.53
CA TYR A 240 39.66 4.78 34.59
C TYR A 240 38.64 5.76 34.01
N LYS A 241 39.01 6.39 32.89
CA LYS A 241 38.02 6.89 31.94
C LYS A 241 37.30 5.67 31.37
N GLU A 242 36.05 5.46 31.76
CA GLU A 242 35.20 4.50 31.09
C GLU A 242 34.64 5.16 29.82
N ASP A 243 35.33 4.89 28.72
CA ASP A 243 34.94 5.27 27.37
C ASP A 243 33.56 4.72 27.01
N GLY A 244 32.76 5.55 26.35
CA GLY A 244 31.43 5.23 25.88
C GLY A 244 31.39 3.98 24.99
N MET A 245 30.73 2.93 25.47
CA MET A 245 30.34 1.80 24.65
C MET A 245 29.08 2.12 23.84
N ARG A 246 29.31 2.65 22.63
CA ARG A 246 28.32 2.72 21.54
C ARG A 246 28.06 1.28 21.04
N SER A 247 26.87 0.75 21.29
CA SER A 247 26.46 -0.59 20.86
C SER A 247 26.51 -0.73 19.33
N LYS A 248 27.53 -1.44 18.81
CA LYS A 248 27.59 -1.87 17.41
C LYS A 248 26.74 -3.12 17.24
N ARG A 249 25.52 -2.93 16.72
CA ARG A 249 24.68 -4.01 16.17
C ARG A 249 25.47 -4.78 15.09
N ARG A 250 25.91 -6.00 15.40
CA ARG A 250 26.38 -6.97 14.39
C ARG A 250 25.17 -7.43 13.57
N ARG A 251 25.16 -7.14 12.26
CA ARG A 251 24.33 -7.85 11.29
C ARG A 251 25.07 -9.11 10.84
N HIS A 252 24.39 -10.26 10.87
CA HIS A 252 24.90 -11.50 10.30
C HIS A 252 24.94 -11.42 8.76
N PRO A 253 25.92 -12.04 8.09
CA PRO A 253 25.95 -12.11 6.63
C PRO A 253 24.93 -13.14 6.12
N VAL A 254 24.14 -12.72 5.13
CA VAL A 254 23.28 -13.59 4.31
C VAL A 254 24.19 -14.42 3.40
N ARG A 255 24.08 -15.75 3.46
CA ARG A 255 24.72 -16.65 2.49
C ARG A 255 23.93 -16.63 1.18
N ARG A 256 24.66 -16.58 0.06
CA ARG A 256 24.15 -16.80 -1.30
C ARG A 256 23.73 -18.26 -1.47
#